data_AF-X1QUM9-F1
#
_entry.id   AF-X1QUM9-F1
#
_cell.length_a   1.000
_cell.length_b   1.000
_cell.length_c   1.000
_cell.angle_alpha   90.00
_cell.angle_beta   90.00
_cell.angle_gamma   90.00
#
_symmetry.space_group_name_H-M   'P 1'
#
loop_
_entity.id
_entity.type
_entity.pdbx_description
1 polymer ?
#
loop_
_entity_poly.entity_id
_entity_poly.type
_entity_poly.pdbx_seq_one_letter_code
_entity_poly.pdbx_strand_id
1 'polypeptide(L)'
;MLGSGGAGPDIPQVTAEQAEEYIKLAHSAGLTFNYLLNAPSMGNMEWEEDTHDELLKHLEWLSNAGVDHVTVAIPYLAELIKSQFPHLKVEVSTIAHVNSVARAKLFESLGADSIILHSNVNRDFRLLQAIRNAVKCELGVLTNSLCLYQCPYEYYHNNTLGHASQNHNSLNGFYMDYCVAH
;
A
#
# COMPACT_ATOMS: atom_id res chain seq x y z
N MET A 1 10.61 8.28 1.59
CA MET A 1 10.81 8.37 0.12
C MET A 1 9.59 7.90 -0.65
N LEU A 2 9.11 6.68 -0.40
CA LEU A 2 8.03 6.07 -1.16
C LEU A 2 6.63 6.46 -0.63
N GLY A 3 6.58 6.87 0.64
CA GLY A 3 5.37 7.37 1.28
C GLY A 3 4.38 6.25 1.63
N SER A 4 3.32 6.61 2.33
CA SER A 4 2.17 5.77 2.63
C SER A 4 0.91 6.61 2.50
N GLY A 5 -0.23 5.96 2.30
CA GLY A 5 -1.53 6.64 2.40
C GLY A 5 -1.98 6.96 3.82
N GLY A 6 -1.11 6.79 4.83
CA GLY A 6 -1.37 7.17 6.22
C GLY A 6 -0.90 8.59 6.54
N ALA A 7 -1.17 9.05 7.75
CA ALA A 7 -0.68 10.32 8.30
C ALA A 7 0.83 10.25 8.61
N GLY A 8 1.65 10.05 7.57
CA GLY A 8 3.11 9.89 7.65
C GLY A 8 3.86 10.94 8.51
N PRO A 9 3.45 12.22 8.52
CA PRO A 9 4.06 13.25 9.38
C PRO A 9 3.70 13.10 10.87
N ASP A 10 2.55 12.50 11.19
CA ASP A 10 2.02 12.43 12.55
C ASP A 10 2.33 11.09 13.24
N ILE A 11 2.97 10.15 12.54
CA ILE A 11 3.44 8.89 13.10
C ILE A 11 4.87 9.02 13.67
N PRO A 12 5.17 8.32 14.77
CA PRO A 12 6.52 8.26 15.30
C PRO A 12 7.52 7.82 14.24
N GLN A 13 8.64 8.52 14.13
CA GLN A 13 9.72 8.16 13.23
C GLN A 13 10.48 6.96 13.82
N VAL A 14 10.65 5.91 13.00
CA VAL A 14 11.28 4.65 13.37
C VAL A 14 12.56 4.50 12.56
N THR A 15 13.69 4.18 13.22
CA THR A 15 14.94 3.89 12.50
C THR A 15 14.91 2.50 11.87
N ALA A 16 15.82 2.21 10.95
CA ALA A 16 15.91 0.89 10.34
C ALA A 16 16.15 -0.21 11.38
N GLU A 17 17.01 0.04 12.37
CA GLU A 17 17.32 -0.91 13.45
C GLU A 17 16.11 -1.19 14.33
N GLN A 18 15.34 -0.15 14.66
CA GLN A 18 14.10 -0.28 15.42
C GLN A 18 13.07 -1.10 14.63
N ALA A 19 12.93 -0.83 13.33
CA ALA A 19 12.02 -1.58 12.47
C ALA A 19 12.41 -3.07 12.41
N GLU A 20 13.70 -3.39 12.26
CA GLU A 20 14.20 -4.77 12.30
C GLU A 20 13.94 -5.46 13.65
N GLU A 21 14.08 -4.74 14.77
CA GLU A 21 13.74 -5.26 16.09
C GLU A 21 12.23 -5.57 16.20
N TYR A 22 11.37 -4.68 15.70
CA TYR A 22 9.93 -4.92 15.65
C TYR A 22 9.55 -6.13 14.79
N ILE A 23 10.18 -6.31 13.64
CA ILE A 23 9.96 -7.47 12.76
C ILE A 23 10.34 -8.76 13.50
N LYS A 24 11.53 -8.79 14.13
CA LYS A 24 11.97 -9.95 14.93
C LYS A 24 11.02 -10.24 16.09
N LEU A 25 10.54 -9.20 16.77
CA LEU A 25 9.60 -9.37 17.87
C LEU A 25 8.26 -9.95 17.38
N ALA A 26 7.72 -9.44 16.28
CA ALA A 26 6.51 -9.98 15.65
C ALA A 26 6.67 -11.47 15.33
N HIS A 27 7.77 -11.85 14.69
CA HIS A 27 8.06 -13.26 14.37
C HIS A 27 8.23 -14.13 15.62
N SER A 28 8.89 -13.63 16.66
CA SER A 28 9.03 -14.36 17.94
C SER A 28 7.70 -14.61 18.65
N ALA A 29 6.70 -13.76 18.37
CA ALA A 29 5.33 -13.93 18.83
C ALA A 29 4.46 -14.81 17.89
N GLY A 30 5.04 -15.33 16.81
CA GLY A 30 4.34 -16.15 15.80
C GLY A 30 3.45 -15.33 14.85
N LEU A 31 3.69 -14.03 14.73
CA LEU A 31 2.99 -13.12 13.81
C LEU A 31 3.82 -12.88 12.55
N THR A 32 3.16 -12.62 11.44
CA THR A 32 3.79 -12.11 10.21
C THR A 32 3.83 -10.58 10.23
N PHE A 33 4.77 -9.98 9.51
CA PHE A 33 4.92 -8.54 9.38
C PHE A 33 4.58 -8.06 7.96
N ASN A 34 3.73 -7.04 7.85
CA ASN A 34 3.36 -6.39 6.59
C ASN A 34 3.83 -4.94 6.59
N TYR A 35 4.68 -4.57 5.64
CA TYR A 35 5.20 -3.20 5.49
C TYR A 35 4.32 -2.40 4.53
N LEU A 36 3.89 -1.21 4.95
CA LEU A 36 3.03 -0.35 4.14
C LEU A 36 3.85 0.53 3.20
N LEU A 37 3.66 0.30 1.90
CA LEU A 37 4.24 1.06 0.79
C LEU A 37 3.14 1.51 -0.19
N ASN A 38 2.06 2.05 0.37
CA ASN A 38 0.77 2.16 -0.31
C ASN A 38 0.38 3.60 -0.70
N ALA A 39 1.34 4.51 -0.84
CA ALA A 39 1.07 5.80 -1.47
C ALA A 39 0.46 5.57 -2.86
N PRO A 40 -0.63 6.29 -3.24
CA PRO A 40 -1.28 6.09 -4.54
C PRO A 40 -0.46 6.64 -5.73
N SER A 41 0.54 7.47 -5.45
CA SER A 41 1.36 8.16 -6.45
C SER A 41 2.76 8.42 -5.90
N MET A 42 3.76 8.26 -6.76
CA MET A 42 5.15 8.70 -6.53
C MET A 42 5.51 9.94 -7.37
N GLY A 43 4.51 10.60 -7.99
CA GLY A 43 4.75 11.80 -8.78
C GLY A 43 5.64 11.56 -10.01
N ASN A 44 5.64 10.33 -10.56
CA ASN A 44 6.48 9.90 -11.67
C ASN A 44 7.98 9.79 -11.35
N MET A 45 8.35 9.81 -10.06
CA MET A 45 9.75 9.70 -9.63
C MET A 45 10.29 8.27 -9.70
N GLU A 46 9.44 7.25 -9.76
CA GLU A 46 9.86 5.85 -9.94
C GLU A 46 10.62 5.59 -11.27
N TRP A 47 10.61 6.57 -12.18
CA TRP A 47 11.30 6.57 -13.48
C TRP A 47 12.57 7.41 -13.50
N GLU A 48 12.83 8.16 -12.43
CA GLU A 48 14.08 8.89 -12.25
C GLU A 48 15.12 7.92 -11.69
N GLU A 49 16.33 7.92 -12.25
CA GLU A 49 17.34 6.86 -12.04
C GLU A 49 17.76 6.75 -10.58
N ASP A 50 18.10 7.89 -9.95
CA ASP A 50 18.56 7.90 -8.56
C ASP A 50 17.45 7.42 -7.62
N THR A 51 16.22 7.90 -7.83
CA THR A 51 15.04 7.50 -7.04
C THR A 51 14.69 6.03 -7.24
N HIS A 52 14.83 5.51 -8.47
CA HIS A 52 14.60 4.11 -8.78
C HIS A 52 15.60 3.22 -8.05
N ASP A 53 16.89 3.57 -8.07
CA ASP A 53 17.93 2.86 -7.34
C ASP A 53 17.69 2.86 -5.84
N GLU A 54 17.23 3.99 -5.29
CA GLU A 54 16.87 4.09 -3.88
C GLU A 54 15.63 3.25 -3.52
N LEU A 55 14.63 3.17 -4.40
CA LEU A 55 13.49 2.26 -4.27
C LEU A 55 13.97 0.80 -4.20
N LEU A 56 14.85 0.38 -5.10
CA LEU A 56 15.38 -0.99 -5.11
C LEU A 56 16.16 -1.32 -3.83
N LYS A 57 17.04 -0.41 -3.38
CA LYS A 57 17.78 -0.57 -2.11
C LYS A 57 16.83 -0.69 -0.91
N HIS A 58 15.73 0.07 -0.92
CA HIS A 58 14.73 0.00 0.14
C HIS A 58 14.00 -1.35 0.15
N LEU A 59 13.59 -1.86 -1.02
CA LEU A 59 12.97 -3.18 -1.15
C LEU A 59 13.93 -4.31 -0.76
N GLU A 60 15.21 -4.19 -1.12
CA GLU A 60 16.25 -5.14 -0.70
C GLU A 60 16.42 -5.16 0.81
N TRP A 61 16.44 -3.98 1.46
CA TRP A 61 16.45 -3.89 2.92
C TRP A 61 15.23 -4.58 3.54
N LEU A 62 14.01 -4.32 3.04
CA LEU A 62 12.79 -4.99 3.53
C LEU A 62 12.90 -6.52 3.44
N SER A 63 13.39 -7.02 2.30
CA SER A 63 13.62 -8.44 2.08
C SER A 63 14.62 -9.01 3.09
N ASN A 64 15.74 -8.33 3.31
CA ASN A 64 16.80 -8.77 4.23
C ASN A 64 16.36 -8.68 5.71
N ALA A 65 15.51 -7.71 6.04
CA ALA A 65 14.94 -7.54 7.37
C ALA A 65 13.92 -8.63 7.73
N GLY A 66 13.47 -9.44 6.76
CA GLY A 66 12.52 -10.53 6.97
C GLY A 66 11.06 -10.09 6.89
N VAL A 67 10.74 -8.99 6.21
CA VAL A 67 9.35 -8.60 5.98
C VAL A 67 8.61 -9.69 5.19
N ASP A 68 7.40 -10.06 5.62
CA ASP A 68 6.62 -11.12 4.99
C ASP A 68 5.79 -10.59 3.80
N HIS A 69 5.17 -9.42 3.98
CA HIS A 69 4.31 -8.78 2.96
C HIS A 69 4.68 -7.31 2.77
N VAL A 70 4.51 -6.83 1.55
CA VAL A 70 4.55 -5.39 1.23
C VAL A 70 3.20 -5.01 0.64
N THR A 71 2.54 -4.03 1.26
CA THR A 71 1.26 -3.51 0.78
C THR A 71 1.48 -2.33 -0.16
N VAL A 72 1.02 -2.43 -1.40
CA VAL A 72 1.19 -1.40 -2.44
C VAL A 72 -0.15 -0.93 -3.01
N ALA A 73 -0.17 0.29 -3.57
CA ALA A 73 -1.32 0.81 -4.31
C ALA A 73 -1.06 0.98 -5.82
N ILE A 74 0.21 1.11 -6.21
CA ILE A 74 0.63 1.37 -7.58
C ILE A 74 0.89 0.03 -8.32
N PRO A 75 0.26 -0.23 -9.48
CA PRO A 75 0.44 -1.48 -10.23
C PRO A 75 1.90 -1.79 -10.57
N TYR A 76 2.68 -0.78 -10.96
CA TYR A 76 4.10 -0.93 -11.26
C TYR A 76 4.90 -1.48 -10.08
N LEU A 77 4.62 -1.03 -8.84
CA LEU A 77 5.31 -1.54 -7.66
C LEU A 77 4.97 -3.00 -7.38
N ALA A 78 3.73 -3.42 -7.64
CA ALA A 78 3.35 -4.83 -7.52
C ALA A 78 4.17 -5.70 -8.49
N GLU A 79 4.25 -5.31 -9.76
CA GLU A 79 5.03 -6.01 -10.78
C GLU A 79 6.53 -6.00 -10.48
N LEU A 80 7.08 -4.86 -10.05
CA LEU A 80 8.48 -4.70 -9.67
C LEU A 80 8.87 -5.62 -8.51
N ILE A 81 8.09 -5.63 -7.44
CA ILE A 81 8.37 -6.46 -6.26
C ILE A 81 8.28 -7.94 -6.63
N LYS A 82 7.25 -8.35 -7.37
CA LYS A 82 7.10 -9.77 -7.75
C LYS A 82 8.18 -10.24 -8.72
N SER A 83 8.70 -9.37 -9.58
CA SER A 83 9.76 -9.72 -10.53
C SER A 83 11.14 -9.79 -9.90
N GLN A 84 11.49 -8.85 -9.01
CA GLN A 84 12.84 -8.74 -8.45
C GLN A 84 12.99 -9.31 -7.02
N PHE A 85 11.92 -9.32 -6.24
CA PHE A 85 11.89 -9.77 -4.86
C PHE A 85 10.78 -10.82 -4.64
N PRO A 86 10.81 -11.96 -5.34
CA PRO A 86 9.70 -12.93 -5.35
C PRO A 86 9.38 -13.56 -3.98
N HIS A 87 10.29 -13.43 -3.01
CA HIS A 87 10.09 -13.87 -1.62
C HIS A 87 9.17 -12.93 -0.82
N LEU A 88 9.08 -11.65 -1.20
CA LEU A 88 8.13 -10.71 -0.61
C LEU A 88 6.75 -10.97 -1.20
N LYS A 89 5.77 -11.20 -0.32
CA LYS A 89 4.37 -11.28 -0.75
C LYS A 89 3.85 -9.87 -1.02
N VAL A 90 3.06 -9.72 -2.07
CA VAL A 90 2.45 -8.44 -2.45
C VAL A 90 0.98 -8.43 -2.05
N GLU A 91 0.63 -7.48 -1.19
CA GLU A 91 -0.76 -7.17 -0.85
C GLU A 91 -1.18 -5.88 -1.56
N VAL A 92 -2.37 -5.90 -2.18
CA VAL A 92 -2.92 -4.71 -2.81
C VAL A 92 -3.79 -3.95 -1.80
N SER A 93 -3.42 -2.69 -1.56
CA SER A 93 -4.09 -1.77 -0.65
C SER A 93 -5.52 -1.44 -1.10
N THR A 94 -6.40 -1.13 -0.15
CA THR A 94 -7.72 -0.53 -0.46
C THR A 94 -7.59 0.76 -1.27
N ILE A 95 -6.48 1.49 -1.10
CA ILE A 95 -6.14 2.73 -1.85
C ILE A 95 -6.00 2.48 -3.36
N ALA A 96 -5.76 1.25 -3.81
CA ALA A 96 -5.74 0.91 -5.23
C ALA A 96 -7.14 0.90 -5.87
N HIS A 97 -8.21 1.05 -5.08
CA HIS A 97 -9.60 1.06 -5.54
C HIS A 97 -9.99 -0.17 -6.36
N VAL A 98 -9.55 -1.37 -5.94
CA VAL A 98 -9.99 -2.63 -6.54
C VAL A 98 -11.47 -2.88 -6.18
N ASN A 99 -12.35 -2.41 -7.05
CA ASN A 99 -13.80 -2.46 -6.92
C ASN A 99 -14.48 -3.10 -8.13
N SER A 100 -13.76 -3.91 -8.91
CA SER A 100 -14.29 -4.60 -10.08
C SER A 100 -13.50 -5.88 -10.38
N VAL A 101 -14.14 -6.79 -11.12
CA VAL A 101 -13.51 -8.02 -11.63
C VAL A 101 -12.28 -7.69 -12.49
N ALA A 102 -12.37 -6.68 -13.36
CA ALA A 102 -11.28 -6.30 -14.25
C ALA A 102 -10.04 -5.82 -13.47
N ARG A 103 -10.25 -4.98 -12.45
CA ARG A 103 -9.16 -4.50 -11.58
C ARG A 103 -8.53 -5.65 -10.79
N ALA A 104 -9.35 -6.56 -10.23
CA ALA A 104 -8.82 -7.70 -9.48
C ALA A 104 -7.97 -8.62 -10.36
N LYS A 105 -8.43 -8.93 -11.58
CA LYS A 105 -7.67 -9.72 -12.56
C LYS A 105 -6.35 -9.05 -12.96
N LEU A 106 -6.35 -7.74 -13.14
CA LEU A 106 -5.13 -7.00 -13.45
C LEU A 106 -4.09 -7.22 -12.34
N PHE A 107 -4.44 -6.91 -11.10
CA PHE A 107 -3.49 -7.05 -9.99
C PHE A 107 -3.04 -8.49 -9.75
N GLU A 108 -3.92 -9.48 -9.89
CA GLU A 108 -3.52 -10.88 -9.85
C GLU A 108 -2.52 -11.22 -10.99
N SER A 109 -2.74 -10.72 -12.19
CA SER A 109 -1.83 -10.95 -13.32
C SER A 109 -0.44 -10.31 -13.13
N LEU A 110 -0.36 -9.26 -12.32
CA LEU A 110 0.91 -8.63 -11.90
C LEU A 110 1.59 -9.37 -10.74
N GLY A 111 0.96 -10.43 -10.22
CA GLY A 111 1.52 -11.32 -9.20
C GLY A 111 1.10 -11.01 -7.77
N ALA A 112 0.05 -10.22 -7.54
CA ALA A 112 -0.47 -9.98 -6.20
C ALA A 112 -0.85 -11.29 -5.48
N ASP A 113 -0.35 -11.46 -4.26
CA ASP A 113 -0.64 -12.61 -3.40
C ASP A 113 -1.98 -12.42 -2.65
N SER A 114 -2.29 -11.18 -2.28
CA SER A 114 -3.57 -10.78 -1.68
C SER A 114 -4.07 -9.44 -2.23
N ILE A 115 -5.39 -9.24 -2.21
CA ILE A 115 -6.04 -7.97 -2.54
C ILE A 115 -7.02 -7.60 -1.43
N ILE A 116 -6.80 -6.46 -0.79
CA ILE A 116 -7.79 -5.86 0.10
C ILE A 116 -8.72 -4.98 -0.74
N LEU A 117 -9.95 -5.46 -0.94
CA LEU A 117 -10.93 -4.83 -1.81
C LEU A 117 -11.34 -3.46 -1.29
N HIS A 118 -11.76 -2.59 -2.22
CA HIS A 118 -12.18 -1.25 -1.89
C HIS A 118 -13.34 -1.25 -0.87
N SER A 119 -13.23 -0.43 0.18
CA SER A 119 -14.21 -0.40 1.28
C SER A 119 -15.65 -0.14 0.81
N ASN A 120 -15.84 0.68 -0.23
CA ASN A 120 -17.17 0.95 -0.79
C ASN A 120 -17.87 -0.28 -1.40
N VAL A 121 -17.18 -1.39 -1.68
CA VAL A 121 -17.81 -2.62 -2.21
C VAL A 121 -18.06 -3.69 -1.13
N ASN A 122 -17.69 -3.44 0.13
CA ASN A 122 -17.84 -4.41 1.22
C ASN A 122 -19.26 -4.97 1.39
N ARG A 123 -20.28 -4.21 0.99
CA ARG A 123 -21.70 -4.59 1.13
C ARG A 123 -22.32 -5.11 -0.17
N ASP A 124 -21.59 -5.09 -1.29
CA ASP A 124 -22.06 -5.63 -2.56
C ASP A 124 -21.66 -7.10 -2.69
N PHE A 125 -22.41 -7.98 -2.02
CA PHE A 125 -22.13 -9.41 -2.02
C PHE A 125 -22.14 -10.05 -3.42
N ARG A 126 -22.89 -9.49 -4.38
CA ARG A 126 -22.91 -9.99 -5.76
C ARG A 126 -21.58 -9.70 -6.44
N LEU A 127 -21.07 -8.47 -6.29
CA LEU A 127 -19.77 -8.09 -6.80
C LEU A 127 -18.63 -8.85 -6.11
N LEU A 128 -18.68 -8.99 -4.77
CA LEU A 128 -17.68 -9.76 -4.02
C LEU A 128 -17.61 -11.21 -4.52
N GLN A 129 -18.75 -11.86 -4.73
CA GLN A 129 -18.81 -13.21 -5.29
C GLN A 129 -18.25 -13.26 -6.72
N ALA A 130 -18.58 -12.27 -7.56
CA ALA A 130 -18.05 -12.19 -8.92
C ALA A 130 -16.52 -12.02 -8.96
N ILE A 131 -15.96 -11.21 -8.07
CA ILE A 131 -14.51 -11.04 -7.92
C ILE A 131 -13.87 -12.35 -7.44
N ARG A 132 -14.41 -12.96 -6.37
CA ARG A 132 -13.87 -14.23 -5.84
C ARG A 132 -13.84 -15.34 -6.89
N ASN A 133 -14.86 -15.44 -7.74
CA ASN A 133 -14.90 -16.43 -8.82
C ASN A 133 -13.91 -16.14 -9.95
N ALA A 134 -13.42 -14.91 -10.06
CA ALA A 134 -12.60 -14.44 -11.17
C ALA A 134 -11.09 -14.50 -10.91
N VAL A 135 -10.68 -14.56 -9.64
CA VAL A 135 -9.27 -14.59 -9.21
C VAL A 135 -9.04 -15.74 -8.23
N LYS A 136 -7.79 -16.14 -8.04
CA LYS A 136 -7.31 -17.17 -7.11
C LYS A 136 -6.54 -16.62 -5.92
N CYS A 137 -5.96 -15.42 -6.02
CA CYS A 137 -5.27 -14.76 -4.91
C CYS A 137 -6.17 -14.56 -3.68
N GLU A 138 -5.57 -14.30 -2.51
CA GLU A 138 -6.34 -14.05 -1.29
C GLU A 138 -7.13 -12.74 -1.41
N LEU A 139 -8.34 -12.71 -0.85
CA LEU A 139 -9.19 -11.53 -0.86
C LEU A 139 -9.51 -11.11 0.56
N GLY A 140 -9.25 -9.85 0.89
CA GLY A 140 -9.59 -9.23 2.15
C GLY A 140 -10.65 -8.13 2.00
N VAL A 141 -11.38 -7.86 3.08
CA VAL A 141 -12.27 -6.72 3.21
C VAL A 141 -11.89 -5.93 4.45
N LEU A 142 -11.67 -4.63 4.31
CA LEU A 142 -11.38 -3.75 5.45
C LEU A 142 -12.70 -3.36 6.14
N THR A 143 -12.98 -3.93 7.31
CA THR A 143 -14.29 -3.76 7.99
C THR A 143 -14.43 -2.45 8.76
N ASN A 144 -13.32 -1.85 9.16
CA ASN A 144 -13.26 -0.58 9.88
C ASN A 144 -12.49 0.46 9.06
N SER A 145 -13.18 1.51 8.65
CA SER A 145 -12.56 2.67 8.02
C SER A 145 -13.12 3.92 8.68
N LEU A 146 -12.26 4.91 8.91
CA LEU A 146 -12.66 6.23 9.36
C LEU A 146 -13.31 7.06 8.23
N CYS A 147 -13.22 6.58 6.98
CA CYS A 147 -13.74 7.28 5.81
C CYS A 147 -15.27 7.17 5.70
N LEU A 148 -15.88 8.22 5.14
CA LEU A 148 -17.28 8.19 4.74
C LEU A 148 -17.49 7.22 3.57
N TYR A 149 -18.62 6.52 3.59
CA TYR A 149 -19.05 5.71 2.45
C TYR A 149 -19.22 6.58 1.21
N GLN A 150 -18.58 6.21 0.09
CA GLN A 150 -18.59 6.98 -1.17
C GLN A 150 -18.09 8.43 -0.98
N CYS A 151 -17.08 8.62 -0.12
CA CYS A 151 -16.49 9.94 0.11
C CYS A 151 -15.97 10.57 -1.20
N PRO A 152 -16.46 11.76 -1.61
CA PRO A 152 -16.00 12.42 -2.83
C PRO A 152 -14.55 12.91 -2.73
N TYR A 153 -14.02 13.03 -1.51
CA TYR A 153 -12.66 13.48 -1.24
C TYR A 153 -11.63 12.34 -1.20
N GLU A 154 -12.04 11.07 -1.27
CA GLU A 154 -11.18 9.91 -1.02
C GLU A 154 -9.90 9.92 -1.87
N TYR A 155 -10.04 10.11 -3.19
CA TYR A 155 -8.88 10.19 -4.10
C TYR A 155 -7.94 11.35 -3.75
N TYR A 156 -8.51 12.53 -3.48
CA TYR A 156 -7.74 13.72 -3.15
C TYR A 156 -7.00 13.55 -1.81
N HIS A 157 -7.70 13.04 -0.79
CA HIS A 157 -7.16 12.80 0.54
C HIS A 157 -6.01 11.79 0.49
N ASN A 158 -6.20 10.61 -0.13
CA ASN A 158 -5.15 9.60 -0.23
C ASN A 158 -3.93 10.12 -0.99
N ASN A 159 -4.13 10.92 -2.04
CA ASN A 159 -3.02 11.49 -2.81
C ASN A 159 -2.25 12.55 -1.99
N THR A 160 -2.97 13.41 -1.26
CA THR A 160 -2.37 14.40 -0.38
C THR A 160 -1.54 13.74 0.73
N LEU A 161 -2.08 12.71 1.41
CA LEU A 161 -1.33 11.95 2.43
C LEU A 161 -0.13 11.20 1.84
N GLY A 162 -0.33 10.57 0.68
CA GLY A 162 0.72 9.89 -0.08
C GLY A 162 1.91 10.81 -0.34
N HIS A 163 1.67 12.01 -0.82
CA HIS A 163 2.73 12.98 -1.07
C HIS A 163 3.29 13.61 0.20
N ALA A 164 2.49 13.86 1.22
CA ALA A 164 2.98 14.44 2.48
C ALA A 164 3.89 13.47 3.27
N SER A 165 3.71 12.17 3.10
CA SER A 165 4.60 11.16 3.69
C SER A 165 5.90 10.93 2.90
N GLN A 166 6.11 11.65 1.79
CA GLN A 166 7.31 11.55 0.96
C GLN A 166 8.31 12.66 1.31
N ASN A 167 9.55 12.28 1.60
CA ASN A 167 10.60 13.18 2.08
C ASN A 167 11.02 14.25 1.05
N HIS A 168 10.70 14.06 -0.23
CA HIS A 168 10.99 15.01 -1.32
C HIS A 168 9.85 16.02 -1.55
N ASN A 169 8.78 15.95 -0.76
CA ASN A 169 7.66 16.89 -0.87
C ASN A 169 8.10 18.31 -0.54
N SER A 170 7.78 19.27 -1.41
CA SER A 170 8.19 20.67 -1.26
C SER A 170 7.62 21.37 -0.02
N LEU A 171 6.57 20.81 0.58
CA LEU A 171 5.94 21.29 1.81
C LEU A 171 6.44 20.54 3.06
N ASN A 172 7.50 19.74 2.94
CA ASN A 172 8.15 19.02 4.06
C ASN A 172 7.15 18.23 4.93
N GLY A 173 6.22 17.56 4.26
CA GLY A 173 5.19 16.75 4.90
C GLY A 173 4.01 17.50 5.50
N PHE A 174 3.88 18.81 5.27
CA PHE A 174 2.61 19.48 5.54
C PHE A 174 1.51 18.93 4.63
N TYR A 175 0.35 18.65 5.22
CA TYR A 175 -0.88 18.32 4.52
C TYR A 175 -2.07 19.07 5.12
N MET A 176 -3.11 19.25 4.31
CA MET A 176 -4.39 19.77 4.75
C MET A 176 -5.48 18.75 4.44
N ASP A 177 -6.09 18.18 5.48
CA ASP A 177 -7.30 17.38 5.34
C ASP A 177 -8.49 18.28 5.07
N TYR A 178 -8.62 18.70 3.81
CA TYR A 178 -9.72 19.55 3.36
C TYR A 178 -11.10 18.91 3.63
N CYS A 179 -11.17 17.58 3.66
CA CYS A 179 -12.39 16.83 3.99
C CYS A 179 -12.86 16.98 5.43
N VAL A 180 -12.01 17.43 6.38
CA VAL A 180 -12.42 17.71 7.77
C VAL A 180 -12.59 19.21 8.05
N ALA A 181 -12.28 20.06 7.07
CA ALA A 181 -12.45 21.52 7.18
C ALA A 181 -13.89 21.98 6.90
N HIS A 182 -14.80 21.06 6.56
CA HIS A 182 -16.19 21.28 6.18
C HIS A 182 -17.11 20.29 6.87
#